data_AF-A0A7M1S1L9-F1
#
_entry.id   AF-A0A7M1S1L9-F1
#
_cell.length_a   1.000
_cell.length_b   1.000
_cell.length_c   1.000
_cell.angle_alpha   90.00
_cell.angle_beta   90.00
_cell.angle_gamma   90.00
#
_symmetry.space_group_name_H-M   'P 1'
#
loop_
_entity.id
_entity.type
_entity.pdbx_description
1 polymer ?
#
loop_
_entity_poly.entity_id
_entity_poly.type
_entity_poly.pdbx_seq_one_letter_code
_entity_poly.pdbx_strand_id
1 'polypeptide(L)'
;MKIDHKAFETLLKAKGISKKAFSAYSSIPYYTVAGWKKSGEVPNYAMILLRNMPTSKAYVTAGELIEAGLPKAILWNNDPDKKVPVDIFIVATLQRAYNDFAVQKLAEFFGWERILAALLKHKERVSDKLIESVTAYLQDHQSAA
;
A
#
# COMPACT_ATOMS: atom_id res chain seq x y z
N MET A 1 4.92 -20.75 -7.50
CA MET A 1 3.78 -20.07 -8.15
C MET A 1 4.31 -18.80 -8.80
N LYS A 2 3.79 -18.37 -9.95
CA LYS A 2 4.21 -17.14 -10.64
C LYS A 2 3.00 -16.21 -10.74
N ILE A 3 3.22 -14.90 -10.63
CA ILE A 3 2.15 -13.90 -10.65
C ILE A 3 1.98 -13.36 -12.08
N ASP A 4 0.73 -13.15 -12.51
CA ASP A 4 0.45 -12.49 -13.79
C ASP A 4 1.09 -11.08 -13.81
N HIS A 5 1.85 -10.80 -14.87
CA HIS A 5 2.45 -9.49 -15.11
C HIS A 5 1.44 -8.33 -15.06
N LYS A 6 0.18 -8.55 -15.46
CA LYS A 6 -0.89 -7.54 -15.36
C LYS A 6 -1.14 -7.13 -13.92
N ALA A 7 -1.15 -8.07 -12.98
CA ALA A 7 -1.34 -7.75 -11.56
C ALA A 7 -0.19 -6.87 -11.03
N PHE A 8 1.04 -7.15 -11.49
CA PHE A 8 2.20 -6.32 -11.16
C PHE A 8 2.08 -4.89 -11.74
N GLU A 9 1.68 -4.75 -12.99
CA GLU A 9 1.47 -3.44 -13.62
C GLU A 9 0.35 -2.64 -12.97
N THR A 10 -0.76 -3.30 -12.63
CA THR A 10 -1.88 -2.66 -11.92
C THR A 10 -1.41 -2.12 -10.58
N LEU A 11 -0.67 -2.91 -9.80
CA LEU A 11 -0.16 -2.48 -8.50
C LEU A 11 0.86 -1.32 -8.63
N LEU A 12 1.76 -1.37 -9.62
CA LEU A 12 2.67 -0.25 -9.91
C LEU A 12 1.91 1.05 -10.14
N LYS A 13 0.88 1.01 -11.01
CA LYS A 13 0.05 2.18 -11.32
C LYS A 13 -0.74 2.65 -10.10
N ALA A 14 -1.33 1.74 -9.35
CA ALA A 14 -2.08 2.05 -8.13
C ALA A 14 -1.20 2.77 -7.10
N LYS A 15 0.07 2.34 -6.95
CA LYS A 15 1.06 2.98 -6.08
C LYS A 15 1.78 4.20 -6.71
N GLY A 16 1.53 4.52 -7.97
CA GLY A 16 2.24 5.59 -8.69
C GLY A 16 3.75 5.32 -8.87
N ILE A 17 4.17 4.06 -8.85
CA ILE A 17 5.57 3.64 -8.94
C ILE A 17 5.90 3.33 -10.41
N SER A 18 7.00 3.90 -10.92
CA SER A 18 7.52 3.51 -12.24
C SER A 18 8.35 2.22 -12.14
N LYS A 19 8.46 1.45 -13.22
CA LYS A 19 9.36 0.29 -13.29
C LYS A 19 10.82 0.63 -12.98
N LYS A 20 11.26 1.85 -13.32
CA LYS A 20 12.60 2.35 -12.98
C LYS A 20 12.76 2.54 -11.48
N ALA A 21 11.77 3.16 -10.83
CA ALA A 21 11.76 3.34 -9.38
C ALA A 21 11.71 1.98 -8.66
N PHE A 22 10.88 1.05 -9.13
CA PHE A 22 10.83 -0.31 -8.60
C PHE A 22 12.16 -1.07 -8.80
N SER A 23 12.79 -0.94 -9.97
CA SER A 23 14.11 -1.54 -10.25
C SER A 23 15.19 -1.02 -9.30
N ALA A 24 15.23 0.29 -9.06
CA ALA A 24 16.15 0.90 -8.11
C ALA A 24 15.90 0.41 -6.67
N TYR A 25 14.62 0.32 -6.25
CA TYR A 25 14.25 -0.15 -4.92
C TYR A 25 14.57 -1.63 -4.69
N SER A 26 14.22 -2.49 -5.66
CA SER A 26 14.35 -3.95 -5.55
C SER A 26 15.76 -4.48 -5.85
N SER A 27 16.65 -3.64 -6.37
CA SER A 27 17.93 -4.04 -6.94
C SER A 27 17.82 -5.06 -8.10
N ILE A 28 16.62 -5.24 -8.65
CA ILE A 28 16.41 -6.06 -9.85
C ILE A 28 16.73 -5.20 -11.07
N PRO A 29 17.58 -5.66 -12.01
CA PRO A 29 17.90 -4.88 -13.20
C PRO A 29 16.65 -4.45 -13.98
N TYR A 30 16.62 -3.20 -14.44
CA TYR A 30 15.47 -2.64 -15.13
C TYR A 30 15.03 -3.47 -16.35
N TYR A 31 16.00 -3.98 -17.12
CA TYR A 31 15.73 -4.82 -18.28
C TYR A 31 15.03 -6.13 -17.90
N THR A 32 15.30 -6.68 -16.71
CA THR A 32 14.60 -7.84 -16.16
C THR A 32 13.16 -7.48 -15.80
N VAL A 33 12.95 -6.38 -15.08
CA VAL A 33 11.60 -5.89 -14.71
C VAL A 33 10.76 -5.59 -15.96
N ALA A 34 11.34 -4.93 -16.95
CA ALA A 34 10.67 -4.64 -18.22
C ALA A 34 10.42 -5.92 -19.05
N GLY A 35 11.31 -6.90 -18.93
CA GLY A 35 11.25 -8.18 -19.62
C GLY A 35 10.10 -9.08 -19.18
N TRP A 36 9.55 -8.91 -17.96
CA TRP A 36 8.42 -9.71 -17.48
C TRP A 36 7.14 -9.57 -18.32
N LYS A 37 7.00 -8.47 -19.08
CA LYS A 37 5.93 -8.32 -20.05
C LYS A 37 5.97 -9.42 -21.12
N LYS A 38 7.17 -9.88 -21.49
CA LYS A 38 7.36 -10.92 -22.53
C LYS A 38 7.07 -12.31 -22.00
N SER A 39 7.44 -12.60 -20.74
CA SER A 39 7.10 -13.88 -20.10
C SER A 39 5.63 -13.97 -19.67
N GLY A 40 4.97 -12.82 -19.50
CA GLY A 40 3.62 -12.75 -18.91
C GLY A 40 3.61 -13.02 -17.40
N GLU A 41 4.78 -13.25 -16.81
CA GLU A 41 4.93 -13.76 -15.44
C GLU A 41 5.98 -12.95 -14.68
N VAL A 42 5.66 -12.67 -13.42
CA VAL A 42 6.51 -11.96 -12.46
C VAL A 42 6.85 -12.91 -11.30
N PRO A 43 8.12 -12.98 -10.87
CA PRO A 43 8.50 -13.77 -9.70
C PRO A 43 7.75 -13.33 -8.44
N ASN A 44 7.35 -14.29 -7.59
CA ASN A 44 6.64 -14.00 -6.34
C ASN A 44 7.37 -12.98 -5.45
N TYR A 45 8.70 -13.10 -5.32
CA TYR A 45 9.47 -12.18 -4.48
C TYR A 45 9.41 -10.73 -4.98
N ALA A 46 9.34 -10.51 -6.29
CA ALA A 46 9.21 -9.16 -6.84
C ALA A 46 7.86 -8.53 -6.48
N MET A 47 6.80 -9.33 -6.38
CA MET A 47 5.50 -8.86 -5.90
C MET A 47 5.55 -8.47 -4.42
N ILE A 48 6.27 -9.24 -3.59
CA ILE A 48 6.48 -8.92 -2.18
C ILE A 48 7.22 -7.59 -2.05
N LEU A 49 8.31 -7.40 -2.81
CA LEU A 49 9.06 -6.15 -2.83
C LEU A 49 8.18 -4.96 -3.26
N LEU A 50 7.31 -5.13 -4.25
CA LEU A 50 6.42 -4.05 -4.70
C LEU A 50 5.37 -3.69 -3.63
N ARG A 51 4.86 -4.69 -2.90
CA ARG A 51 3.98 -4.45 -1.75
C ARG A 51 4.71 -3.70 -0.63
N ASN A 52 5.97 -4.01 -0.39
CA ASN A 52 6.73 -3.30 0.65
C ASN A 52 7.17 -1.89 0.23
N MET A 53 7.14 -1.57 -1.07
CA MET A 53 7.50 -0.25 -1.57
C MET A 53 6.42 0.80 -1.23
N PRO A 54 6.76 1.96 -0.65
CA PRO A 54 5.79 3.00 -0.32
C PRO A 54 5.16 3.62 -1.57
N THR A 55 3.91 4.06 -1.46
CA THR A 55 3.22 4.75 -2.57
C THR A 55 3.78 6.17 -2.76
N SER A 56 3.88 6.62 -4.02
CA SER A 56 4.29 7.99 -4.36
C SER A 56 3.10 8.95 -4.49
N LYS A 57 1.87 8.44 -4.43
CA LYS A 57 0.66 9.23 -4.70
C LYS A 57 0.28 10.15 -3.55
N ALA A 58 -0.20 11.33 -3.90
CA ALA A 58 -0.85 12.26 -2.97
C ALA A 58 -2.34 11.94 -2.75
N TYR A 59 -2.99 11.34 -3.75
CA TYR A 59 -4.41 10.99 -3.75
C TYR A 59 -4.62 9.55 -4.21
N VAL A 60 -5.68 8.93 -3.73
CA VAL A 60 -6.13 7.59 -4.13
C VAL A 60 -7.64 7.55 -4.30
N THR A 61 -8.13 6.59 -5.09
CA THR A 61 -9.56 6.25 -5.14
C THR A 61 -9.81 4.86 -4.58
N ALA A 62 -11.02 4.59 -4.11
CA ALA A 62 -11.37 3.25 -3.61
C ALA A 62 -11.27 2.18 -4.73
N GLY A 63 -11.61 2.53 -5.97
CA GLY A 63 -11.46 1.65 -7.13
C GLY A 63 -10.01 1.24 -7.37
N GLU A 64 -9.06 2.18 -7.36
CA GLU A 64 -7.63 1.88 -7.52
C GLU A 64 -7.10 0.92 -6.46
N LEU A 65 -7.58 1.08 -5.21
CA LEU A 65 -7.18 0.21 -4.10
C LEU A 65 -7.76 -1.20 -4.25
N ILE A 66 -9.04 -1.32 -4.65
CA ILE A 66 -9.69 -2.62 -4.88
C ILE A 66 -8.98 -3.37 -6.00
N GLU A 67 -8.72 -2.71 -7.13
CA GLU A 67 -8.01 -3.30 -8.27
C GLU A 67 -6.60 -3.77 -7.88
N ALA A 68 -5.96 -3.08 -6.93
CA ALA A 68 -4.67 -3.45 -6.38
C ALA A 68 -4.74 -4.56 -5.30
N GLY A 69 -5.93 -5.06 -4.98
CA GLY A 69 -6.16 -6.16 -4.04
C GLY A 69 -6.51 -5.74 -2.61
N LEU A 70 -6.81 -4.45 -2.37
CA LEU A 70 -7.29 -4.00 -1.07
C LEU A 70 -8.74 -4.46 -0.85
N PRO A 71 -9.05 -5.15 0.27
CA PRO A 71 -10.40 -5.65 0.50
C PRO A 71 -11.42 -4.51 0.60
N LYS A 72 -12.53 -4.61 -0.13
CA LYS A 72 -13.62 -3.63 -0.06
C LYS A 72 -14.16 -3.42 1.36
N ALA A 73 -14.13 -4.47 2.19
CA ALA A 73 -14.61 -4.45 3.57
C ALA A 73 -13.88 -3.43 4.47
N ILE A 74 -12.64 -3.06 4.15
CA ILE A 74 -11.88 -2.07 4.93
C ILE A 74 -12.05 -0.64 4.38
N LEU A 75 -12.72 -0.45 3.25
CA LEU A 75 -12.88 0.89 2.66
C LEU A 75 -14.02 1.62 3.37
N TRP A 76 -13.74 2.83 3.87
CA TRP A 76 -14.78 3.68 4.44
C TRP A 76 -15.63 4.38 3.37
N ASN A 77 -15.05 4.62 2.18
CA ASN A 77 -15.70 5.32 1.07
C ASN A 77 -16.36 4.31 0.10
N ASN A 78 -17.64 4.53 -0.18
CA ASN A 78 -18.42 3.70 -1.11
C ASN A 78 -18.35 4.20 -2.57
N ASP A 79 -17.85 5.42 -2.80
CA ASP A 79 -17.64 5.98 -4.13
C ASP A 79 -16.26 5.53 -4.67
N PRO A 80 -16.21 4.66 -5.70
CA PRO A 80 -14.97 4.10 -6.22
C PRO A 80 -14.09 5.12 -6.94
N ASP A 81 -14.64 6.21 -7.46
CA ASP A 81 -13.94 7.16 -8.34
C ASP A 81 -13.53 8.45 -7.63
N LYS A 82 -14.08 8.69 -6.44
CA LYS A 82 -13.72 9.86 -5.62
C LYS A 82 -12.25 9.84 -5.23
N LYS A 83 -11.53 10.88 -5.64
CA LYS A 83 -10.15 11.15 -5.23
C LYS A 83 -10.11 11.68 -3.80
N VAL A 84 -9.38 10.97 -2.94
CA VAL A 84 -9.18 11.33 -1.53
C VAL A 84 -7.69 11.48 -1.27
N PRO A 85 -7.24 12.51 -0.53
CA PRO A 85 -5.86 12.58 -0.06
C PRO A 85 -5.47 11.31 0.71
N VAL A 86 -4.26 10.79 0.46
CA VAL A 86 -3.81 9.51 1.03
C VAL A 86 -3.85 9.51 2.55
N ASP A 87 -3.40 10.60 3.18
CA ASP A 87 -3.41 10.74 4.64
C ASP A 87 -4.83 10.71 5.22
N ILE A 88 -5.76 11.44 4.60
CA ILE A 88 -7.18 11.43 4.99
C ILE A 88 -7.77 10.03 4.81
N PHE A 89 -7.45 9.35 3.71
CA PHE A 89 -7.94 8.01 3.44
C PHE A 89 -7.48 7.00 4.51
N ILE A 90 -6.20 7.03 4.88
CA ILE A 90 -5.61 6.17 5.91
C ILE A 90 -6.30 6.44 7.25
N VAL A 91 -6.35 7.71 7.68
CA VAL A 91 -6.90 8.09 8.98
C VAL A 91 -8.38 7.70 9.08
N ALA A 92 -9.19 8.03 8.06
CA ALA A 92 -10.61 7.71 8.07
C ALA A 92 -10.88 6.19 8.06
N THR A 93 -10.05 5.41 7.36
CA THR A 93 -10.14 3.94 7.40
C THR A 93 -9.87 3.42 8.81
N LEU A 94 -8.76 3.85 9.43
CA LEU A 94 -8.36 3.38 10.75
C LEU A 94 -9.34 3.82 11.84
N GLN A 95 -9.87 5.04 11.77
CA GLN A 95 -10.89 5.51 12.72
C GLN A 95 -12.15 4.63 12.70
N ARG A 96 -12.51 4.06 11.55
CA ARG A 96 -13.68 3.19 11.42
C ARG A 96 -13.41 1.76 11.88
N ALA A 97 -12.24 1.20 11.58
CA ALA A 97 -11.93 -0.20 11.87
C ALA A 97 -10.41 -0.49 11.94
N TYR A 98 -9.73 -0.03 12.99
CA TYR A 98 -8.26 -0.21 13.21
C TYR A 98 -7.83 -1.61 13.68
N ASN A 99 -8.53 -2.67 13.30
CA ASN A 99 -8.05 -4.03 13.62
C ASN A 99 -6.75 -4.37 12.86
N ASP A 100 -6.01 -5.36 13.35
CA ASP A 100 -4.73 -5.82 12.80
C ASP A 100 -4.78 -6.04 11.28
N PHE A 101 -5.87 -6.63 10.79
CA PHE A 101 -6.06 -6.89 9.36
C PHE A 101 -6.11 -5.60 8.53
N ALA A 102 -6.84 -4.58 8.99
CA ALA A 102 -6.91 -3.30 8.29
C ALA A 102 -5.57 -2.58 8.32
N VAL A 103 -4.87 -2.58 9.47
CA VAL A 103 -3.53 -1.98 9.61
C VAL A 103 -2.56 -2.66 8.65
N GLN A 104 -2.50 -3.99 8.65
CA GLN A 104 -1.65 -4.77 7.74
C GLN A 104 -1.90 -4.44 6.28
N LYS A 105 -3.17 -4.40 5.86
CA LYS A 105 -3.51 -4.18 4.45
C LYS A 105 -3.23 -2.75 3.99
N LEU A 106 -3.47 -1.76 4.85
CA LEU A 106 -3.01 -0.40 4.59
C LEU A 106 -1.49 -0.32 4.52
N ALA A 107 -0.79 -1.04 5.40
CA ALA A 107 0.67 -1.08 5.47
C ALA A 107 1.29 -1.63 4.19
N GLU A 108 0.77 -2.77 3.70
CA GLU A 108 1.15 -3.38 2.41
C GLU A 108 0.91 -2.44 1.21
N PHE A 109 -0.03 -1.50 1.31
CA PHE A 109 -0.33 -0.61 0.18
C PHE A 109 0.41 0.73 0.27
N PHE A 110 0.34 1.38 1.42
CA PHE A 110 0.84 2.74 1.62
C PHE A 110 2.28 2.79 2.15
N GLY A 111 2.75 1.72 2.79
CA GLY A 111 4.00 1.69 3.56
C GLY A 111 3.80 2.18 4.99
N TRP A 112 4.56 1.60 5.93
CA TRP A 112 4.41 1.85 7.37
C TRP A 112 4.70 3.31 7.74
N GLU A 113 5.77 3.87 7.20
CA GLU A 113 6.15 5.28 7.40
C GLU A 113 5.01 6.23 7.01
N ARG A 114 4.29 5.92 5.92
CA ARG A 114 3.19 6.75 5.44
C ARG A 114 1.98 6.69 6.37
N ILE A 115 1.71 5.53 6.97
CA ILE A 115 0.64 5.38 7.97
C ILE A 115 0.97 6.20 9.21
N LEU A 116 2.17 6.03 9.76
CA LEU A 116 2.61 6.78 10.93
C LEU A 116 2.58 8.29 10.66
N ALA A 117 3.11 8.74 9.52
CA ALA A 117 3.07 10.14 9.14
C ALA A 117 1.64 10.69 9.01
N ALA A 118 0.70 9.91 8.46
CA ALA A 118 -0.69 10.29 8.37
C ALA A 118 -1.34 10.45 9.76
N LEU A 119 -1.11 9.49 10.66
CA LEU A 119 -1.63 9.55 12.04
C LEU A 119 -1.07 10.75 12.80
N LEU A 120 0.25 10.96 12.74
CA LEU A 120 0.90 12.08 13.42
C LEU A 120 0.45 13.44 12.89
N LYS A 121 0.29 13.56 11.56
CA LYS A 121 -0.22 14.79 10.93
C LYS A 121 -1.63 15.15 11.40
N HIS A 122 -2.46 14.15 11.69
CA HIS A 122 -3.86 14.32 12.12
C HIS A 122 -4.07 13.97 13.59
N LYS A 123 -3.02 14.01 14.43
CA LYS A 123 -3.07 13.58 15.84
C LYS A 123 -4.19 14.24 16.65
N GLU A 124 -4.54 15.48 16.35
CA GLU A 124 -5.60 16.23 17.04
C GLU A 124 -7.01 15.71 16.74
N ARG A 125 -7.16 14.91 15.69
CA ARG A 125 -8.44 14.35 15.23
C ARG A 125 -8.55 12.85 15.48
N VAL A 126 -7.50 12.24 16.03
CA VAL A 126 -7.39 10.79 16.24
C VAL A 126 -7.16 10.54 17.74
N SER A 127 -7.72 9.46 18.28
CA SER A 127 -7.49 9.13 19.69
C SER A 127 -6.08 8.60 19.92
N ASP A 128 -5.49 8.94 21.08
CA ASP A 128 -4.16 8.46 21.48
C ASP A 128 -4.10 6.92 21.48
N LYS A 129 -5.16 6.27 21.97
CA LYS A 129 -5.31 4.81 21.93
C LYS A 129 -5.15 4.22 20.52
N LEU A 130 -5.71 4.87 19.50
CA LEU A 130 -5.57 4.41 18.12
C LEU A 130 -4.13 4.55 17.65
N ILE A 131 -3.50 5.69 17.95
CA ILE A 131 -2.10 5.95 17.58
C ILE A 131 -1.19 4.92 18.23
N GLU A 132 -1.34 4.67 19.53
CA GLU A 132 -0.58 3.67 20.28
C GLU A 132 -0.78 2.27 19.71
N SER A 133 -2.03 1.85 19.48
CA SER A 133 -2.34 0.50 18.97
C SER A 133 -1.73 0.26 17.59
N VAL A 134 -1.88 1.23 16.68
CA VAL A 134 -1.32 1.12 15.33
C VAL A 134 0.21 1.19 15.36
N THR A 135 0.78 2.04 16.21
CA THR A 135 2.25 2.16 16.33
C THR A 135 2.86 0.88 16.88
N ALA A 136 2.28 0.30 17.93
CA ALA A 136 2.72 -0.97 18.50
C ALA A 136 2.65 -2.10 17.46
N TYR A 137 1.53 -2.21 16.74
CA TYR A 137 1.37 -3.20 15.68
C TYR A 137 2.47 -3.07 14.61
N LEU A 138 2.75 -1.84 14.15
CA LEU A 138 3.76 -1.58 13.12
C LEU A 138 5.19 -1.87 13.62
N GLN A 139 5.50 -1.59 14.89
CA GLN A 139 6.81 -1.89 15.48
C GLN A 139 7.06 -3.40 15.61
N ASP A 140 6.06 -4.15 16.05
CA ASP A 140 6.15 -5.61 16.19
C ASP A 140 6.37 -6.28 14.83
N HIS A 141 5.68 -5.80 13.78
CA HIS A 141 5.76 -6.37 12.44
C HIS A 141 6.93 -5.82 11.60
N GLN A 142 7.56 -4.74 12.03
CA GLN A 142 8.83 -4.26 11.47
C GLN A 142 10.01 -5.13 11.88
N SER A 143 9.93 -5.78 13.05
CA SER A 143 10.99 -6.62 13.58
C SER A 143 10.97 -8.05 13.02
N ALA A 144 9.92 -8.42 12.28
CA ALA A 144 9.67 -9.77 11.76
C ALA A 144 9.96 -9.93 10.25
N ALA A 145 10.41 -8.86 9.58
CA ALA A 145 10.70 -8.81 8.13
C ALA A 145 12.19 -8.60 7.87
#